data_AF-A0A2D9S4G3-F1
#
_entry.id   AF-A0A2D9S4G3-F1
#
_cell.length_a   1.000
_cell.length_b   1.000
_cell.length_c   1.000
_cell.angle_alpha   90.00
_cell.angle_beta   90.00
_cell.angle_gamma   90.00
#
_symmetry.space_group_name_H-M   'P 1'
#
loop_
_entity.id
_entity.type
_entity.pdbx_description
1 polymer ?
#
loop_
_entity_poly.entity_id
_entity_poly.type
_entity_poly.pdbx_seq_one_letter_code
_entity_poly.pdbx_strand_id
1 'polypeptide(L)'
;MSVAKNETYLYSRFKMSVYELGYFPGPKAGESVNYDYALTDLEGNEVSLTDYKGKWLVIESGSRTCPMYVKNVDKFSELKDKY
;
A
#
# COMPACT_ATOMS: atom_id res chain seq x y z
N MET A 1 -21.68 -2.49 -21.31
CA MET A 1 -21.96 -2.30 -19.87
C MET A 1 -22.42 -0.88 -19.68
N SER A 2 -23.70 -0.71 -19.35
CA SER A 2 -24.40 0.56 -19.20
C SER A 2 -23.92 1.26 -17.94
N VAL A 3 -23.47 2.51 -18.07
CA VAL A 3 -23.23 3.40 -16.93
C VAL A 3 -24.59 3.72 -16.32
N ALA A 4 -24.76 3.50 -15.02
CA ALA A 4 -25.96 3.91 -14.30
C ALA A 4 -26.14 5.43 -14.50
N LYS A 5 -27.29 5.79 -15.09
CA LYS A 5 -27.64 7.16 -15.44
C LYS A 5 -27.67 7.97 -14.13
N ASN A 6 -26.82 8.98 -14.01
CA ASN A 6 -26.79 10.00 -12.94
C ASN A 6 -25.87 9.78 -11.72
N GLU A 7 -24.90 8.86 -11.76
CA GLU A 7 -23.83 8.82 -10.74
C GLU A 7 -22.58 9.56 -11.25
N THR A 8 -22.31 10.75 -10.68
CA THR A 8 -21.01 11.40 -10.85
C THR A 8 -19.98 10.58 -10.08
N TYR A 9 -19.17 9.80 -10.79
CA TYR A 9 -18.04 9.09 -10.19
C TYR A 9 -17.19 10.10 -9.41
N LEU A 10 -17.01 9.89 -8.09
CA LEU A 10 -16.34 10.85 -7.18
C LEU A 10 -14.88 11.14 -7.53
N TYR A 11 -14.32 10.34 -8.44
CA TYR A 11 -12.95 10.48 -8.90
C TYR A 11 -12.96 10.79 -10.39
N SER A 12 -12.10 11.72 -10.83
CA SER A 12 -11.82 11.80 -12.25
C SER A 12 -11.27 10.43 -12.70
N ARG A 13 -11.73 9.92 -13.85
CA ARG A 13 -11.18 8.69 -14.45
C ARG A 13 -9.66 8.82 -14.44
N PHE A 14 -8.96 7.81 -13.92
CA PHE A 14 -7.51 7.84 -13.74
C PHE A 14 -6.79 8.48 -14.94
N LYS A 15 -6.07 9.57 -14.70
CA LYS A 15 -5.22 10.25 -15.68
C LYS A 15 -3.84 10.43 -15.07
N MET A 16 -2.77 10.07 -15.79
CA MET A 16 -1.40 10.27 -15.30
C MET A 16 -1.13 11.74 -14.91
N SER A 17 -1.79 12.69 -15.56
CA SER A 17 -1.66 14.13 -15.28
C SER A 17 -2.19 14.56 -13.91
N VAL A 18 -2.93 13.72 -13.18
CA VAL A 18 -3.41 14.05 -11.82
C VAL A 18 -2.48 13.56 -10.71
N TYR A 19 -1.37 12.88 -11.06
CA TYR A 19 -0.37 12.41 -10.11
C TYR A 19 0.93 13.20 -10.27
N GLU A 20 1.48 13.67 -9.17
CA GLU A 20 2.85 14.20 -9.11
C GLU A 20 3.85 13.05 -9.01
N LEU A 21 4.21 12.45 -10.14
CA LEU A 21 5.10 11.28 -10.18
C LEU A 21 6.53 11.54 -9.66
N GLY A 22 6.89 12.80 -9.43
CA GLY A 22 8.18 13.19 -8.86
C GLY A 22 8.15 13.44 -7.35
N TYR A 23 6.97 13.43 -6.72
CA TYR A 23 6.81 13.70 -5.29
C TYR A 23 6.43 12.43 -4.55
N PHE A 24 7.36 11.95 -3.71
CA PHE A 24 7.17 10.80 -2.84
C PHE A 24 7.24 11.27 -1.38
N PRO A 25 6.11 11.49 -0.71
CA PRO A 25 6.07 11.98 0.68
C PRO A 25 6.49 10.92 1.73
N GLY A 26 7.07 9.80 1.31
CA GLY A 26 7.45 8.69 2.18
C GLY A 26 8.83 8.86 2.82
N PRO A 27 9.18 7.96 3.76
CA PRO A 27 10.51 7.91 4.36
C PRO A 27 11.60 7.78 3.29
N LYS A 28 12.71 8.50 3.48
CA LYS A 28 13.85 8.45 2.56
C LYS A 28 14.83 7.34 2.96
N ALA A 29 15.57 6.84 1.98
CA ALA A 29 16.65 5.90 2.25
C ALA A 29 17.67 6.51 3.22
N GLY A 30 18.02 5.74 4.26
CA GLY A 30 18.93 6.17 5.32
C GLY A 30 18.25 6.89 6.50
N GLU A 31 16.96 7.21 6.41
CA GLU A 31 16.21 7.70 7.58
C GLU A 31 15.92 6.56 8.56
N SER A 32 15.95 6.89 9.85
CA SER A 32 15.56 5.97 10.91
C SER A 32 14.08 5.66 10.82
N VAL A 33 13.73 4.37 10.75
CA VAL A 33 12.35 3.91 10.82
C VAL A 33 11.76 4.30 12.18
N ASN A 34 10.63 5.01 12.15
CA ASN A 34 9.77 5.11 13.32
C ASN A 34 9.06 3.75 13.50
N TYR A 35 9.07 3.18 14.70
CA TYR A 35 8.39 1.91 14.98
C TYR A 35 7.05 2.10 15.69
N ASP A 36 6.73 3.34 16.07
CA ASP A 36 5.51 3.71 16.78
C ASP A 36 4.33 3.85 15.80
N TYR A 37 3.97 2.72 15.21
CA TYR A 37 2.82 2.59 14.33
C TYR A 37 1.86 1.56 14.93
N ALA A 38 0.64 2.00 15.22
CA ALA A 38 -0.46 1.11 15.57
C ALA A 38 -1.06 0.54 14.28
N LEU A 39 -0.95 -0.76 14.09
CA LEU A 39 -1.53 -1.49 12.97
C LEU A 39 -2.55 -2.48 13.50
N THR A 40 -3.44 -2.96 12.62
CA THR A 40 -4.42 -3.98 12.96
C THR A 40 -4.23 -5.16 12.01
N ASP A 41 -4.21 -6.37 12.56
CA ASP A 41 -4.18 -7.59 11.76
C ASP A 41 -5.57 -7.91 11.15
N LEU A 42 -5.68 -9.06 10.47
CA LEU A 42 -6.92 -9.49 9.84
C LEU A 42 -7.99 -9.95 10.85
N GLU A 43 -7.61 -10.25 12.09
CA GLU A 43 -8.49 -10.69 13.17
C GLU A 43 -8.98 -9.52 14.04
N GLY A 44 -8.41 -8.32 13.84
CA GLY A 44 -8.76 -7.12 14.58
C GLY A 44 -7.86 -6.83 15.77
N ASN A 45 -6.77 -7.59 15.96
CA ASN A 45 -5.83 -7.35 17.05
C ASN A 45 -4.88 -6.21 16.70
N GLU A 46 -4.49 -5.43 17.72
CA GLU A 46 -3.42 -4.43 17.56
C GLU A 46 -2.07 -5.12 17.44
N VAL A 47 -1.30 -4.74 16.43
CA VAL A 47 0.06 -5.24 16.17
C VAL A 47 1.02 -4.06 16.00
N SER A 48 2.27 -4.24 16.43
CA SER A 48 3.29 -3.20 16.40
C SER A 48 4.42 -3.54 15.44
N LEU A 49 4.96 -2.52 14.75
CA LEU A 49 6.17 -2.69 13.96
C LEU A 49 7.40 -3.01 14.83
N THR A 50 7.37 -2.74 16.15
CA THR A 50 8.48 -3.06 17.05
C THR A 50 8.88 -4.53 17.04
N ASP A 51 7.94 -5.43 16.74
CA ASP A 51 8.15 -6.88 16.69
C ASP A 51 9.10 -7.31 15.57
N TYR A 52 9.37 -6.40 14.64
CA TYR A 52 10.27 -6.59 13.49
C TYR A 52 11.63 -5.90 13.67
N LYS A 53 11.92 -5.28 14.83
CA LYS A 53 13.24 -4.68 15.08
C LYS A 53 14.36 -5.72 14.94
N GLY A 54 15.41 -5.32 14.21
CA GLY A 54 16.57 -6.18 13.93
C GLY A 54 16.33 -7.24 12.85
N LYS A 55 15.14 -7.29 12.24
CA LYS A 55 14.83 -8.15 11.09
C LYS A 55 14.79 -7.30 9.82
N TRP A 56 15.05 -7.94 8.68
CA TRP A 56 14.71 -7.33 7.39
C TRP A 56 13.19 -7.27 7.27
N LEU A 57 12.66 -6.06 7.19
CA LEU A 57 11.23 -5.79 7.05
C LEU A 57 10.96 -5.14 5.70
N VAL A 58 10.09 -5.76 4.92
CA VAL A 58 9.54 -5.19 3.67
C VAL A 58 8.07 -4.89 3.91
N ILE A 59 7.65 -3.65 3.65
CA ILE A 59 6.26 -3.20 3.80
C ILE A 59 5.69 -2.93 2.42
N GLU A 60 4.61 -3.62 2.06
CA GLU A 60 3.80 -3.31 0.88
C GLU A 60 2.47 -2.71 1.34
N SER A 61 2.18 -1.48 0.93
CA SER A 61 0.91 -0.81 1.22
C SER A 61 0.06 -0.69 -0.03
N GLY A 62 -1.25 -0.91 0.12
CA GLY A 62 -2.18 -0.84 -0.99
C GLY A 62 -3.62 -1.05 -0.55
N SER A 63 -4.52 -1.03 -1.53
CA SER A 63 -5.94 -1.31 -1.33
C SER A 63 -6.43 -2.31 -2.37
N ARG A 64 -7.44 -3.12 -2.02
CA ARG A 64 -8.06 -4.09 -2.94
C ARG A 64 -8.72 -3.40 -4.15
N THR A 65 -8.98 -2.10 -4.06
CA THR A 65 -9.54 -1.27 -5.13
C THR A 65 -8.47 -0.55 -5.96
N CYS A 66 -7.18 -0.66 -5.60
CA CYS A 66 -6.07 -0.11 -6.36
C CYS A 66 -5.59 -1.13 -7.40
N PRO A 67 -5.84 -0.91 -8.71
CA PRO A 67 -5.45 -1.86 -9.75
C PRO A 67 -3.94 -2.06 -9.84
N MET A 68 -3.15 -1.07 -9.42
CA MET A 68 -1.68 -1.15 -9.39
C MET A 68 -1.16 -2.05 -8.26
N TYR A 69 -1.89 -2.14 -7.16
CA TYR A 69 -1.57 -3.05 -6.05
C TYR A 69 -2.03 -4.47 -6.38
N VAL A 70 -3.32 -4.63 -6.78
CA VAL A 70 -3.92 -5.95 -7.04
C VAL A 70 -3.13 -6.78 -8.05
N LYS A 71 -2.57 -6.15 -9.09
CA LYS A 71 -1.76 -6.85 -10.09
C LYS A 71 -0.42 -7.43 -9.57
N ASN A 72 0.06 -6.97 -8.41
CA ASN A 72 1.37 -7.33 -7.86
C ASN A 72 1.28 -8.27 -6.64
N VAL A 73 0.09 -8.50 -6.09
CA VAL A 73 -0.12 -9.31 -4.87
C VAL A 73 0.55 -10.70 -4.98
N ASP A 74 0.35 -11.40 -6.10
CA ASP A 74 0.92 -12.74 -6.31
C ASP A 74 2.46 -12.69 -6.35
N LYS A 75 3.02 -11.65 -6.97
CA LYS A 75 4.48 -11.44 -7.03
C LYS A 75 5.09 -11.10 -5.68
N PHE A 76 4.34 -10.41 -4.83
CA PHE A 76 4.78 -10.18 -3.46
C PHE A 76 4.78 -11.48 -2.64
N SER A 77 3.79 -12.36 -2.85
CA SER A 77 3.79 -13.70 -2.24
C SER A 77 5.01 -14.52 -2.67
N GLU A 78 5.37 -14.50 -3.96
CA GLU A 78 6.57 -15.17 -4.48
C GLU A 78 7.86 -14.67 -3.81
N LEU A 79 7.94 -13.37 -3.46
CA LEU A 79 9.11 -12.81 -2.75
C LEU A 79 9.21 -13.34 -1.32
N LYS A 80 8.08 -13.45 -0.62
CA LYS A 80 8.04 -14.03 0.74
C LYS A 80 8.51 -15.48 0.74
N ASP A 81 8.18 -16.27 -0.27
CA ASP A 81 8.60 -17.68 -0.34
C ASP A 81 10.10 -17.84 -0.66
N LYS A 82 10.71 -16.81 -1.25
CA LYS A 82 12.11 -16.82 -1.68
C LYS A 82 13.11 -16.40 -0.58
N TYR A 83 12.70 -15.57 0.37
CA TYR A 83 13.56 -14.95 1.38
C TYR A 83 13.04 -15.22 2.79
#